data_AF-A0AAE0JWI9-F1
#
_entry.id   AF-A0AAE0JWI9-F1
#
_cell.length_a   1.000
_cell.length_b   1.000
_cell.length_c   1.000
_cell.angle_alpha   90.00
_cell.angle_beta   90.00
_cell.angle_gamma   90.00
#
_symmetry.space_group_name_H-M   'P 1'
#
loop_
_entity.id
_entity.type
_entity.pdbx_description
1 polymer ?
#
loop_
_entity_poly.entity_id
_entity_poly.type
_entity_poly.pdbx_seq_one_letter_code
_entity_poly.pdbx_strand_id
1 'polypeptide(L)'
;MNGINGGNMPAAMVGLPTPAGHQAELNYIYGMVEELSRQLAQNQRALEDVVVGVGRVRGRARAQSLGNEELINASTDEIKSQEPNLDLLVSALTEALEKVRFSRDANAALLSQYATVVSTMLKQFHDYKARYVADVAAWHRSYRAQLAEARAENSRLREQIWEMQAHAGAANETVRRFRAKYDEDASRWERRVDARAARQELRFWKRMAMPHLPDDDPYWSDDDDLIDPAEKVRLEDIKRTMAEQQLAAAAAAAQELAELGIDHEGPGDLQQQHPPPPVQPAPPVPQGFAAGGVPMQRDDGGVMTAPVPPPRPSSAASSTGSTGGQ
;
A
#
# COMPACT_ATOMS: atom_id res chain seq x y z
N MET A 1 75.77 -33.47 36.29
CA MET A 1 76.23 -34.69 37.00
C MET A 1 76.06 -34.45 38.49
N ASN A 2 75.41 -35.41 39.16
CA ASN A 2 75.43 -35.78 40.58
C ASN A 2 75.56 -34.64 41.62
N GLY A 3 74.70 -34.50 42.61
CA GLY A 3 73.75 -35.44 43.19
C GLY A 3 73.61 -35.04 44.66
N ILE A 4 72.36 -34.82 45.06
CA ILE A 4 71.79 -35.12 46.38
C ILE A 4 72.81 -35.30 47.52
N ASN A 5 72.87 -34.28 48.38
CA ASN A 5 73.15 -34.50 49.80
C ASN A 5 72.17 -33.63 50.60
N GLY A 6 70.97 -34.18 50.81
CA GLY A 6 70.04 -33.67 51.81
C GLY A 6 70.70 -33.75 53.16
N GLY A 7 71.19 -32.62 53.64
CA GLY A 7 71.79 -32.46 54.94
C GLY A 7 70.79 -32.83 56.04
N ASN A 8 70.87 -34.09 56.46
CA ASN A 8 71.07 -34.50 57.84
C ASN A 8 70.52 -33.50 58.89
N MET A 9 69.20 -33.36 58.93
CA MET A 9 68.49 -32.86 60.11
C MET A 9 68.22 -34.08 61.00
N PRO A 10 68.71 -34.11 62.24
CA PRO A 10 68.55 -35.27 63.12
C PRO A 10 67.06 -35.41 63.46
N ALA A 11 66.45 -36.46 62.92
CA ALA A 11 65.19 -37.02 63.38
C ALA A 11 65.39 -37.69 64.75
N ALA A 12 65.66 -36.87 65.77
CA ALA A 12 65.73 -37.27 67.16
C ALA A 12 65.32 -36.07 68.01
N MET A 13 64.17 -36.20 68.71
CA MET A 13 63.50 -35.24 69.61
C MET A 13 62.25 -34.53 69.05
N VAL A 14 61.38 -35.28 68.35
CA VAL A 14 59.94 -35.01 68.37
C VAL A 14 59.36 -35.87 69.50
N GLY A 15 59.12 -35.28 70.68
CA GLY A 15 58.59 -36.07 71.80
C GLY A 15 58.41 -35.42 73.16
N LEU A 16 58.70 -34.13 73.37
CA LEU A 16 58.29 -33.39 74.59
C LEU A 16 57.56 -32.10 74.18
N PRO A 17 56.39 -31.78 74.76
CA PRO A 17 55.68 -30.54 74.46
C PRO A 17 56.55 -29.34 74.87
N THR A 18 56.97 -28.55 73.88
CA THR A 18 57.65 -27.27 74.12
C THR A 18 56.71 -26.36 74.92
N PRO A 19 57.17 -25.72 76.01
CA PRO A 19 56.33 -24.88 76.87
C PRO A 19 55.54 -23.83 76.06
N ALA A 20 54.27 -23.63 76.43
CA ALA A 20 53.36 -22.68 75.80
C ALA A 20 53.93 -21.25 75.96
N GLY A 21 54.54 -20.74 74.88
CA GLY A 21 55.25 -19.46 74.85
C GLY A 21 56.52 -19.52 74.00
N HIS A 22 57.23 -20.66 74.00
CA HIS A 22 58.46 -20.83 73.24
C HIS A 22 58.23 -20.70 71.72
N GLN A 23 57.13 -21.25 71.21
CA GLN A 23 56.76 -21.09 69.80
C GLN A 23 56.38 -19.63 69.44
N ALA A 24 55.81 -18.87 70.38
CA ALA A 24 55.46 -17.47 70.17
C ALA A 24 56.70 -16.56 70.18
N GLU A 25 57.63 -16.80 71.10
CA GLU A 25 58.93 -16.12 71.14
C GLU A 25 59.79 -16.47 69.92
N LEU A 26 59.81 -17.74 69.49
CA LEU A 26 60.48 -18.13 68.26
C LEU A 26 59.87 -17.43 67.04
N ASN A 27 58.54 -17.39 66.92
CA ASN A 27 57.88 -16.64 65.84
C ASN A 27 58.19 -15.14 65.90
N TYR A 28 58.29 -14.54 67.08
CA TYR A 28 58.67 -13.14 67.24
C TYR A 28 60.14 -12.89 66.84
N ILE A 29 61.06 -13.78 67.25
CA ILE A 29 62.47 -13.72 66.87
C ILE A 29 62.63 -13.95 65.36
N TYR A 30 61.93 -14.93 64.78
CA TYR A 30 61.92 -15.16 63.33
C TYR A 30 61.36 -13.94 62.57
N GLY A 31 60.28 -13.33 63.05
CA GLY A 31 59.75 -12.09 62.45
C GLY A 31 60.71 -10.92 62.55
N MET A 32 61.43 -10.77 63.67
CA MET A 32 62.44 -9.72 63.85
C MET A 32 63.67 -9.97 62.97
N VAL A 33 64.11 -11.22 62.83
CA VAL A 33 65.22 -11.61 61.95
C VAL A 33 64.84 -11.43 60.49
N GLU A 34 63.60 -11.76 60.11
CA GLU A 34 63.10 -11.54 58.75
C GLU A 34 63.04 -10.04 58.43
N GLU A 35 62.56 -9.21 59.36
CA GLU A 35 62.54 -7.76 59.21
C GLU A 35 63.96 -7.17 59.15
N LEU A 36 64.89 -7.63 60.01
CA LEU A 36 66.31 -7.26 59.95
C LEU A 36 66.94 -7.69 58.62
N SER A 37 66.61 -8.88 58.10
CA SER A 37 67.12 -9.35 56.81
C SER A 37 66.60 -8.50 55.65
N ARG A 38 65.34 -8.08 55.72
CA ARG A 38 64.71 -7.18 54.75
C ARG A 38 65.34 -5.80 54.82
N GLN A 39 65.59 -5.27 56.01
CA GLN A 39 66.31 -4.01 56.21
C GLN A 39 67.76 -4.09 55.74
N LEU A 40 68.45 -5.21 55.98
CA LEU A 40 69.82 -5.41 55.51
C LEU A 40 69.89 -5.48 53.98
N ALA A 41 68.94 -6.17 53.35
CA ALA A 41 68.82 -6.22 51.89
C ALA A 41 68.49 -4.84 51.29
N GLN A 42 67.65 -4.04 51.97
CA GLN A 42 67.38 -2.66 51.57
C GLN A 42 68.61 -1.77 51.73
N ASN A 43 69.36 -1.90 52.84
CA ASN A 43 70.60 -1.16 53.08
C ASN A 43 71.68 -1.55 52.07
N GLN A 44 71.77 -2.83 51.68
CA GLN A 44 72.71 -3.28 50.66
C GLN A 44 72.38 -2.66 49.29
N ARG A 45 71.10 -2.63 48.91
CA ARG A 45 70.66 -1.96 47.67
C ARG A 45 70.91 -0.45 47.72
N ALA A 46 70.60 0.20 48.84
CA ALA A 46 70.84 1.63 49.01
C ALA A 46 72.34 1.97 48.94
N LEU A 47 73.19 1.14 49.56
CA LEU A 47 74.64 1.31 49.49
C LEU A 47 75.18 1.06 48.07
N GLU A 48 74.65 0.08 47.35
CA GLU A 48 75.00 -0.14 45.94
C GLU A 48 74.64 1.09 45.07
N ASP A 49 73.44 1.63 45.25
CA ASP A 49 73.01 2.85 44.55
C ASP A 49 73.88 4.06 44.90
N VAL A 50 74.26 4.21 46.18
CA VAL A 50 75.19 5.27 46.62
C VAL A 50 76.57 5.06 46.00
N VAL A 51 77.10 3.83 45.99
CA VAL A 51 78.42 3.53 45.41
C VAL A 51 78.42 3.79 43.90
N VAL A 52 77.36 3.40 43.19
CA VAL A 52 77.19 3.69 41.77
C VAL A 52 77.07 5.21 41.55
N GLY A 53 76.31 5.91 42.39
CA GLY A 53 76.16 7.37 42.36
C GLY A 53 77.49 8.10 42.56
N VAL A 54 78.24 7.74 43.60
CA VAL A 54 79.59 8.24 43.88
C VAL A 54 80.55 7.90 42.73
N GLY A 55 80.43 6.71 42.15
CA GLY A 55 81.18 6.29 40.96
C GLY A 55 80.96 7.22 39.77
N ARG A 56 79.70 7.60 39.50
CA ARG A 56 79.34 8.56 38.44
C ARG A 56 79.85 9.96 38.74
N VAL A 57 79.67 10.46 39.97
CA VAL A 57 80.16 11.79 40.41
C VAL A 57 81.67 11.86 40.28
N ARG A 58 82.40 10.86 40.77
CA ARG A 58 83.86 10.78 40.67
C ARG A 58 84.35 10.63 39.23
N GLY A 59 83.64 9.85 38.42
CA GLY A 59 83.93 9.70 36.98
C GLY A 59 83.80 11.03 36.25
N ARG A 60 82.74 11.79 36.54
CA ARG A 60 82.52 13.13 35.99
C ARG A 60 83.55 14.14 36.47
N ALA A 61 83.88 14.13 37.77
CA ALA A 61 84.94 14.95 38.36
C ALA A 61 86.27 14.76 37.64
N ARG A 62 86.63 13.49 37.41
CA ARG A 62 87.89 13.12 36.78
C ARG A 62 87.94 13.43 35.30
N ALA A 63 86.83 13.21 34.59
CA ALA A 63 86.74 13.46 33.15
C ALA A 63 86.79 14.95 32.81
N GLN A 64 86.28 15.82 33.70
CA GLN A 64 86.19 17.27 33.48
C GLN A 64 87.19 18.08 34.34
N SER A 65 88.03 17.40 35.14
CA SER A 65 88.99 18.01 36.07
C SER A 65 88.40 19.08 37.01
N LEU A 66 87.16 18.87 37.45
CA LEU A 66 86.40 19.81 38.29
C LEU A 66 86.71 19.61 39.78
N GLY A 67 86.80 20.71 40.53
CA GLY A 67 86.80 20.66 42.00
C GLY A 67 85.41 20.33 42.58
N ASN A 68 85.33 19.91 43.84
CA ASN A 68 84.05 19.51 44.47
C ASN A 68 82.97 20.61 44.40
N GLU A 69 83.32 21.87 44.66
CA GLU A 69 82.40 23.01 44.57
C GLU A 69 81.94 23.29 43.14
N GLU A 70 82.85 23.21 42.16
CA GLU A 70 82.52 23.40 40.74
C GLU A 70 81.61 22.29 40.22
N LEU A 71 81.76 21.08 40.75
CA LEU A 71 80.95 19.92 40.37
C LEU A 71 79.54 19.99 40.95
N ILE A 72 79.39 20.45 42.19
CA ILE A 72 78.10 20.73 42.81
C ILE A 72 77.40 21.87 42.05
N ASN A 73 78.12 22.95 41.73
CA ASN A 73 77.57 24.07 40.96
C ASN A 73 77.17 23.65 39.54
N ALA A 74 78.01 22.90 38.82
CA ALA A 74 77.68 22.39 37.50
C ALA A 74 76.46 21.46 37.50
N SER A 75 76.35 20.58 38.52
CA SER A 75 75.17 19.71 38.67
C SER A 75 73.92 20.53 39.03
N THR A 76 74.08 21.57 39.85
CA THR A 76 72.99 22.48 40.23
C THR A 76 72.50 23.29 39.03
N ASP A 77 73.42 23.76 38.18
CA ASP A 77 73.08 24.48 36.95
C ASP A 77 72.45 23.56 35.90
N GLU A 78 72.89 22.30 35.79
CA GLU A 78 72.28 21.29 34.93
C GLU A 78 70.83 21.00 35.38
N ILE A 79 70.59 20.84 36.69
CA ILE A 79 69.25 20.69 37.27
C ILE A 79 68.38 21.92 37.01
N LYS A 80 68.89 23.12 37.29
CA LYS A 80 68.17 24.39 37.05
C LYS A 80 67.89 24.64 35.57
N SER A 81 68.75 24.15 34.67
CA SER A 81 68.54 24.28 33.22
C SER A 81 67.47 23.32 32.69
N GLN A 82 67.27 22.17 33.33
CA GLN A 82 66.25 21.18 32.97
C GLN A 82 64.88 21.54 33.53
N GLU A 83 64.81 22.18 34.70
CA GLU A 83 63.57 22.57 35.37
C GLU A 83 62.58 23.36 34.48
N PRO A 84 62.96 24.48 33.82
CA PRO A 84 62.02 25.21 32.93
C PRO A 84 61.65 24.42 31.68
N ASN A 85 62.50 23.47 31.26
CA ASN A 85 62.26 22.61 30.11
C ASN A 85 61.21 21.53 30.44
N LEU A 86 61.21 21.04 31.68
CA LEU A 86 60.21 20.11 32.19
C LEU A 86 58.84 20.78 32.29
N ASP A 87 58.76 22.02 32.77
CA ASP A 87 57.48 22.74 32.86
C ASP A 87 56.85 23.01 31.48
N LEU A 88 57.67 23.41 30.50
CA LEU A 88 57.22 23.58 29.11
C LEU A 88 56.74 22.26 28.51
N LEU A 89 57.47 21.17 28.76
CA LEU A 89 57.12 19.84 28.24
C LEU A 89 55.87 19.29 28.90
N VAL A 90 55.70 19.49 30.22
CA VAL A 90 54.48 19.16 30.95
C VAL A 90 53.30 19.96 30.41
N SER A 91 53.45 21.28 30.22
CA SER A 91 52.41 22.14 29.65
C SER A 91 51.99 21.67 28.25
N ALA A 92 52.96 21.46 27.35
CA ALA A 92 52.69 20.98 25.99
C ALA A 92 52.03 19.59 25.98
N LEU A 93 52.46 18.67 26.84
CA LEU A 93 51.85 17.35 26.96
C LEU A 93 50.44 17.44 27.54
N THR A 94 50.18 18.31 28.51
CA THR A 94 48.82 18.51 29.07
C THR A 94 47.87 19.10 28.03
N GLU A 95 48.30 20.11 27.27
CA GLU A 95 47.48 20.69 26.19
C GLU A 95 47.19 19.65 25.09
N ALA A 96 48.21 18.91 24.66
CA ALA A 96 48.02 17.84 23.66
C ALA A 96 47.05 16.77 24.17
N LEU A 97 47.14 16.42 25.46
CA LEU A 97 46.27 15.43 26.09
C LEU A 97 44.82 15.94 26.17
N GLU A 98 44.60 17.20 26.53
CA GLU A 98 43.27 17.83 26.51
C GLU A 98 42.68 17.87 25.10
N LYS A 99 43.47 18.25 24.09
CA LYS A 99 43.04 18.27 22.69
C LYS A 99 42.65 16.88 22.18
N VAL A 100 43.45 15.86 22.51
CA VAL A 100 43.15 14.46 22.16
C VAL A 100 41.90 13.97 22.89
N ARG A 101 41.72 14.30 24.18
CA ARG A 101 40.50 13.97 24.93
C ARG A 101 39.27 14.62 24.31
N PHE A 102 39.32 15.90 24.00
CA PHE A 102 38.22 16.61 23.35
C PHE A 102 37.88 15.98 21.99
N SER A 103 38.88 15.70 21.15
CA SER A 103 38.66 15.03 19.87
C SER A 103 38.08 13.62 20.03
N ARG A 104 38.55 12.84 21.00
CA ARG A 104 38.00 11.53 21.33
C ARG A 104 36.53 11.63 21.71
N ASP A 105 36.18 12.56 22.59
CA ASP A 105 34.81 12.72 23.10
C ASP A 105 33.87 13.21 22.00
N ALA A 106 34.32 14.13 21.14
CA ALA A 106 33.58 14.56 19.95
C ALA A 106 33.34 13.39 18.98
N ASN A 107 34.36 12.57 18.70
CA ASN A 107 34.22 11.39 17.84
C ASN A 107 33.28 10.35 18.45
N ALA A 108 33.35 10.11 19.77
CA ALA A 108 32.43 9.21 20.46
C ALA A 108 30.98 9.71 20.39
N ALA A 109 30.77 11.03 20.50
CA ALA A 109 29.45 11.64 20.33
C ALA A 109 28.92 11.50 18.90
N LEU A 110 29.77 11.68 17.88
CA LEU A 110 29.38 11.47 16.48
C LEU A 110 29.00 10.00 16.21
N LEU A 111 29.75 9.05 16.77
CA LEU A 111 29.44 7.62 16.63
C LEU A 111 28.10 7.25 17.27
N SER A 112 27.78 7.81 18.45
CA SER A 112 26.50 7.55 19.12
C SER A 112 25.32 8.16 18.34
N GLN A 113 25.49 9.36 17.80
CA GLN A 113 24.49 10.00 16.92
C GLN A 113 24.27 9.17 15.66
N TYR A 114 25.34 8.73 14.99
CA TYR A 114 25.25 7.89 13.81
C TYR A 114 24.53 6.57 14.09
N ALA A 115 24.89 5.89 15.19
CA ALA A 115 24.23 4.65 15.61
C ALA A 115 22.73 4.87 15.87
N THR A 116 22.37 6.00 16.47
CA THR A 116 20.97 6.36 16.72
C THR A 116 20.21 6.59 15.41
N VAL A 117 20.77 7.37 14.49
CA VAL A 117 20.15 7.67 13.19
C VAL A 117 19.99 6.42 12.33
N VAL A 118 21.01 5.56 12.26
CA VAL A 118 20.91 4.31 11.51
C VAL A 118 19.87 3.37 12.13
N SER A 119 19.79 3.31 13.46
CA SER A 119 18.77 2.52 14.16
C SER A 119 17.35 3.02 13.88
N THR A 120 17.12 4.34 13.90
CA THR A 120 15.79 4.91 13.59
C THR A 120 15.43 4.72 12.12
N MET A 121 16.37 4.94 11.20
CA MET A 121 16.18 4.70 9.77
C MET A 121 15.84 3.23 9.49
N LEU A 122 16.53 2.28 10.13
CA LEU A 122 16.26 0.85 9.98
C LEU A 122 14.86 0.49 10.47
N LYS A 123 14.43 1.03 11.62
CA LYS A 123 13.05 0.84 12.12
C LYS A 123 12.01 1.36 11.14
N GLN A 124 12.21 2.57 10.63
CA GLN A 124 11.31 3.16 9.62
C GLN A 124 11.25 2.32 8.34
N PHE A 125 12.37 1.76 7.87
CA PHE A 125 12.36 0.86 6.72
C PHE A 125 11.59 -0.44 6.97
N HIS A 126 11.77 -1.05 8.14
CA HIS A 126 11.01 -2.24 8.49
C HIS A 126 9.51 -1.96 8.57
N ASP A 127 9.12 -0.87 9.24
CA ASP A 127 7.72 -0.45 9.35
C ASP A 127 7.11 -0.14 7.98
N TYR A 128 7.84 0.60 7.14
CA TYR A 128 7.42 0.90 5.78
C TYR A 128 7.23 -0.38 4.96
N LYS A 129 8.20 -1.30 5.00
CA LYS A 129 8.12 -2.55 4.22
C LYS A 129 6.97 -3.42 4.69
N ALA A 130 6.74 -3.52 6.00
CA ALA A 130 5.64 -4.29 6.56
C ALA A 130 4.28 -3.72 6.12
N ARG A 131 4.09 -2.39 6.25
CA ARG A 131 2.87 -1.71 5.80
C ARG A 131 2.65 -1.85 4.29
N TYR A 132 3.70 -1.63 3.49
CA TYR A 132 3.61 -1.76 2.04
C TYR A 132 3.18 -3.16 1.60
N VAL A 133 3.75 -4.21 2.19
CA VAL A 133 3.36 -5.59 1.88
C VAL A 133 1.91 -5.86 2.31
N ALA A 134 1.49 -5.35 3.47
CA ALA A 134 0.12 -5.48 3.93
C ALA A 134 -0.88 -4.77 3.00
N ASP A 135 -0.57 -3.55 2.56
CA ASP A 135 -1.40 -2.76 1.65
C ASP A 135 -1.53 -3.43 0.28
N VAL A 136 -0.43 -3.90 -0.30
CA VAL A 136 -0.44 -4.63 -1.57
C VAL A 136 -1.23 -5.93 -1.46
N ALA A 137 -1.07 -6.67 -0.36
CA ALA A 137 -1.85 -7.87 -0.12
C ALA A 137 -3.34 -7.57 0.05
N ALA A 138 -3.70 -6.50 0.76
CA ALA A 138 -5.08 -6.06 0.92
C ALA A 138 -5.71 -5.66 -0.42
N TRP A 139 -4.98 -4.91 -1.25
CA TRP A 139 -5.42 -4.54 -2.60
C TRP A 139 -5.64 -5.76 -3.49
N HIS A 140 -4.73 -6.73 -3.47
CA HIS A 140 -4.91 -7.97 -4.23
C HIS A 140 -6.08 -8.82 -3.72
N ARG A 141 -6.41 -8.78 -2.43
CA ARG A 141 -7.59 -9.47 -1.87
C ARG A 141 -8.88 -8.77 -2.31
N SER A 142 -8.95 -7.44 -2.20
CA SER A 142 -10.13 -6.69 -2.59
C SER A 142 -10.40 -6.78 -4.09
N TYR A 143 -9.36 -6.68 -4.93
CA TYR A 143 -9.50 -6.86 -6.38
C TYR A 143 -9.99 -8.26 -6.75
N ARG A 144 -9.48 -9.31 -6.10
CA ARG A 144 -9.96 -10.68 -6.32
C ARG A 144 -11.42 -10.85 -5.87
N ALA A 145 -11.81 -10.22 -4.77
CA ALA A 145 -13.20 -10.24 -4.29
C ALA A 145 -14.14 -9.56 -5.30
N GLN A 146 -13.80 -8.38 -5.80
CA GLN A 146 -14.56 -7.68 -6.85
C GLN A 146 -14.70 -8.53 -8.11
N LEU A 147 -13.63 -9.21 -8.52
CA LEU A 147 -13.66 -10.07 -9.70
C LEU A 147 -14.51 -11.33 -9.48
N ALA A 148 -14.57 -11.86 -8.27
CA ALA A 148 -15.45 -12.97 -7.92
C ALA A 148 -16.92 -12.52 -7.89
N GLU A 149 -17.20 -11.35 -7.32
CA GLU A 149 -18.54 -10.74 -7.29
C GLU A 149 -19.05 -10.45 -8.70
N ALA A 150 -18.24 -9.84 -9.57
CA ALA A 150 -18.61 -9.60 -10.96
C ALA A 150 -18.91 -10.90 -11.73
N ARG A 151 -18.17 -11.99 -11.46
CA ARG A 151 -18.46 -13.30 -12.05
C ARG A 151 -19.76 -13.90 -11.53
N ALA A 152 -20.02 -13.79 -10.23
CA ALA A 152 -21.24 -14.27 -9.60
C ALA A 152 -22.47 -13.50 -10.11
N GLU A 153 -22.37 -12.18 -10.28
CA GLU A 153 -23.44 -11.38 -10.85
C GLU A 153 -23.64 -11.72 -12.34
N ASN A 154 -22.56 -11.96 -13.09
CA ASN A 154 -22.69 -12.37 -14.50
C ASN A 154 -23.37 -13.74 -14.64
N SER A 155 -23.06 -14.72 -13.79
CA SER A 155 -23.76 -16.01 -13.78
C SER A 155 -25.23 -15.84 -13.42
N ARG A 156 -25.54 -15.04 -12.39
CA ARG A 156 -26.90 -14.73 -11.96
C ARG A 156 -27.73 -14.09 -13.08
N LEU A 157 -27.17 -13.10 -13.78
CA LEU A 157 -27.86 -12.44 -14.90
C LEU A 157 -28.11 -13.41 -16.06
N ARG A 158 -27.16 -14.31 -16.35
CA ARG A 158 -27.35 -15.35 -17.38
C ARG A 158 -28.45 -16.33 -17.00
N GLU A 159 -28.47 -16.76 -15.74
CA GLU A 159 -29.54 -17.63 -15.20
C GLU A 159 -30.90 -16.93 -15.31
N GLN A 160 -31.00 -15.67 -14.91
CA GLN A 160 -32.24 -14.89 -15.03
C GLN A 160 -32.72 -14.78 -16.49
N ILE A 161 -31.79 -14.52 -17.43
CA ILE A 161 -32.13 -14.47 -18.86
C ILE A 161 -32.60 -15.84 -19.36
N TRP A 162 -31.95 -16.92 -18.93
CA TRP A 162 -32.34 -18.28 -19.30
C TRP A 162 -33.72 -18.63 -18.75
N GLU A 163 -34.01 -18.29 -17.50
CA GLU A 163 -35.33 -18.46 -16.90
C GLU A 163 -36.39 -17.67 -17.68
N MET A 164 -36.14 -16.39 -17.96
CA MET A 164 -37.04 -15.55 -18.73
C MET A 164 -37.30 -16.13 -20.13
N GLN A 165 -36.25 -16.57 -20.83
CA GLN A 165 -36.37 -17.19 -22.15
C GLN A 165 -37.13 -18.52 -22.09
N ALA A 166 -36.89 -19.34 -21.07
CA ALA A 166 -37.63 -20.58 -20.86
C ALA A 166 -39.12 -20.31 -20.59
N HIS A 167 -39.44 -19.33 -19.75
CA HIS A 167 -40.81 -18.90 -19.48
C HIS A 167 -41.50 -18.33 -20.74
N ALA A 168 -40.81 -17.47 -21.50
CA ALA A 168 -41.33 -16.94 -22.76
C ALA A 168 -41.54 -18.05 -23.81
N GLY A 169 -40.63 -19.02 -23.88
CA GLY A 169 -40.77 -20.21 -24.74
C GLY A 169 -41.99 -21.04 -24.36
N ALA A 170 -42.17 -21.32 -23.08
CA ALA A 170 -43.33 -22.04 -22.56
C ALA A 170 -44.64 -21.27 -22.85
N ALA A 171 -44.68 -19.96 -22.65
CA ALA A 171 -45.85 -19.13 -22.96
C ALA A 171 -46.16 -19.08 -24.47
N ASN A 172 -45.16 -19.00 -25.33
CA ASN A 172 -45.35 -19.08 -26.78
C ASN A 172 -45.91 -20.45 -27.19
N GLU A 173 -45.41 -21.51 -26.59
CA GLU A 173 -45.88 -22.87 -26.83
C GLU A 173 -47.33 -23.06 -26.36
N THR A 174 -47.73 -22.49 -25.21
CA THR A 174 -49.14 -22.53 -24.79
C THR A 174 -50.05 -21.76 -25.73
N VAL A 175 -49.63 -20.59 -26.25
CA VAL A 175 -50.40 -19.83 -27.26
C VAL A 175 -50.50 -20.59 -28.57
N ARG A 176 -49.42 -21.24 -29.04
CA ARG A 176 -49.47 -22.08 -30.25
C ARG A 176 -50.41 -23.25 -30.09
N ARG A 177 -50.32 -23.97 -28.96
CA ARG A 177 -51.25 -25.06 -28.63
C ARG A 177 -52.69 -24.58 -28.54
N PHE A 178 -52.92 -23.41 -27.96
CA PHE A 178 -54.25 -22.80 -27.92
C PHE A 178 -54.76 -22.51 -29.33
N ARG A 179 -53.96 -21.86 -30.18
CA ARG A 179 -54.33 -21.57 -31.59
C ARG A 179 -54.63 -22.84 -32.37
N ALA A 180 -53.77 -23.86 -32.27
CA ALA A 180 -53.99 -25.15 -32.92
C ALA A 180 -55.34 -25.75 -32.51
N LYS A 181 -55.60 -25.89 -31.20
CA LYS A 181 -56.88 -26.40 -30.69
C LYS A 181 -58.07 -25.52 -31.07
N TYR A 182 -57.89 -24.20 -31.09
CA TYR A 182 -58.93 -23.24 -31.44
C TYR A 182 -59.32 -23.37 -32.91
N ASP A 183 -58.35 -23.54 -33.81
CA ASP A 183 -58.58 -23.69 -35.25
C ASP A 183 -59.06 -25.10 -35.64
N GLU A 184 -58.64 -26.13 -34.91
CA GLU A 184 -59.08 -27.52 -35.10
C GLU A 184 -60.52 -27.79 -34.62
N ASP A 185 -61.13 -26.90 -33.83
CA ASP A 185 -62.51 -27.09 -33.35
C ASP A 185 -63.53 -26.87 -34.48
N ALA A 186 -63.90 -27.97 -35.14
CA ALA A 186 -64.89 -28.02 -36.21
C ALA A 186 -66.25 -27.46 -35.76
N SER A 187 -66.67 -27.71 -34.52
CA SER A 187 -67.94 -27.21 -33.99
C SER A 187 -67.99 -25.68 -33.93
N ARG A 188 -66.83 -25.05 -33.69
CA ARG A 188 -66.69 -23.58 -33.71
C ARG A 188 -66.73 -23.05 -35.13
N TRP A 189 -66.07 -23.72 -36.08
CA TRP A 189 -66.14 -23.35 -37.50
C TRP A 189 -67.59 -23.41 -38.00
N GLU A 190 -68.28 -24.52 -37.73
CA GLU A 190 -69.70 -24.72 -38.07
C GLU A 190 -70.56 -23.60 -37.48
N ARG A 191 -70.47 -23.33 -36.16
CA ARG A 191 -71.21 -22.22 -35.55
C ARG A 191 -70.94 -20.87 -36.21
N ARG A 192 -69.70 -20.59 -36.64
CA ARG A 192 -69.37 -19.33 -37.34
C ARG A 192 -69.99 -19.28 -38.75
N VAL A 193 -69.95 -20.39 -39.48
CA VAL A 193 -70.57 -20.50 -40.81
C VAL A 193 -72.09 -20.36 -40.69
N ASP A 194 -72.71 -21.07 -39.74
CA ASP A 194 -74.15 -21.02 -39.49
C ASP A 194 -74.59 -19.62 -39.07
N ALA A 195 -73.85 -18.97 -38.16
CA ALA A 195 -74.14 -17.60 -37.78
C ALA A 195 -74.01 -16.62 -38.96
N ARG A 196 -73.03 -16.84 -39.85
CA ARG A 196 -72.89 -16.05 -41.08
C ARG A 196 -74.02 -16.31 -42.08
N ALA A 197 -74.40 -17.57 -42.27
CA ALA A 197 -75.50 -17.97 -43.14
C ALA A 197 -76.83 -17.39 -42.65
N ALA A 198 -77.15 -17.55 -41.36
CA ALA A 198 -78.32 -16.95 -40.72
C ALA A 198 -78.35 -15.42 -40.89
N ARG A 199 -77.20 -14.74 -40.74
CA ARG A 199 -77.11 -13.29 -41.01
C ARG A 199 -77.36 -12.95 -42.48
N GLN A 200 -76.85 -13.74 -43.42
CA GLN A 200 -77.10 -13.54 -44.85
C GLN A 200 -78.58 -13.77 -45.20
N GLU A 201 -79.21 -14.79 -44.63
CA GLU A 201 -80.64 -15.06 -44.79
C GLU A 201 -81.47 -13.89 -44.23
N LEU A 202 -81.15 -13.41 -43.03
CA LEU A 202 -81.79 -12.23 -42.46
C LEU A 202 -81.64 -11.00 -43.38
N ARG A 203 -80.48 -10.78 -44.00
CA ARG A 203 -80.28 -9.70 -44.98
C ARG A 203 -81.07 -9.91 -46.27
N PHE A 204 -81.15 -11.14 -46.76
CA PHE A 204 -81.94 -11.48 -47.93
C PHE A 204 -83.43 -11.17 -47.65
N TRP A 205 -83.94 -11.65 -46.53
CA TRP A 205 -85.32 -11.39 -46.11
C TRP A 205 -85.57 -9.92 -45.81
N LYS A 206 -84.61 -9.19 -45.22
CA LYS A 206 -84.69 -7.73 -45.04
C LYS A 206 -84.86 -7.04 -46.40
N ARG A 207 -84.04 -7.36 -47.40
CA ARG A 207 -84.16 -6.78 -48.75
C ARG A 207 -85.50 -7.09 -49.41
N MET A 208 -86.00 -8.31 -49.23
CA MET A 208 -87.29 -8.74 -49.78
C MET A 208 -88.48 -8.07 -49.09
N ALA A 209 -88.42 -7.89 -47.77
CA ALA A 209 -89.50 -7.33 -46.97
C ALA A 209 -89.49 -5.79 -46.91
N MET A 210 -88.31 -5.16 -47.01
CA MET A 210 -88.10 -3.72 -46.84
C MET A 210 -87.16 -3.15 -47.93
N PRO A 211 -87.59 -3.09 -49.21
CA PRO A 211 -86.73 -2.67 -50.33
C PRO A 211 -86.35 -1.18 -50.33
N HIS A 212 -87.06 -0.36 -49.55
CA HIS A 212 -86.88 1.10 -49.52
C HIS A 212 -85.86 1.56 -48.48
N LEU A 213 -85.41 0.65 -47.61
CA LEU A 213 -84.42 0.96 -46.58
C LEU A 213 -83.01 0.76 -47.17
N PRO A 214 -82.09 1.72 -47.01
CA PRO A 214 -80.73 1.58 -47.50
C PRO A 214 -80.00 0.41 -46.84
N ASP A 215 -79.05 -0.18 -47.56
CA ASP A 215 -78.27 -1.34 -47.08
C ASP A 215 -77.35 -0.97 -45.89
N ASP A 216 -76.92 0.30 -45.81
CA ASP A 216 -76.12 0.88 -44.72
C ASP A 216 -77.01 1.47 -43.59
N ASP A 217 -77.68 0.59 -42.85
CA ASP A 217 -78.48 0.96 -41.67
C ASP A 217 -77.66 0.77 -40.38
N PRO A 218 -77.41 1.81 -39.56
CA PRO A 218 -76.61 1.71 -38.34
C PRO A 218 -77.06 0.64 -37.32
N TYR A 219 -78.33 0.22 -37.36
CA TYR A 219 -78.82 -0.83 -36.47
C TYR A 219 -78.56 -2.25 -37.00
N TRP A 220 -78.30 -2.40 -38.31
CA TRP A 220 -78.22 -3.68 -39.02
C TRP A 220 -77.05 -3.80 -40.03
N SER A 221 -76.17 -2.79 -40.12
CA SER A 221 -75.00 -2.75 -41.02
C SER A 221 -73.75 -3.35 -40.36
N ASP A 222 -72.96 -4.01 -41.20
CA ASP A 222 -71.93 -5.03 -41.00
C ASP A 222 -70.72 -4.76 -40.05
N ASP A 223 -70.58 -3.61 -39.38
CA ASP A 223 -69.31 -3.29 -38.68
C ASP A 223 -69.32 -3.73 -37.19
N ASP A 224 -69.17 -5.03 -36.94
CA ASP A 224 -68.58 -5.49 -35.67
C ASP A 224 -67.04 -5.20 -35.62
N ASP A 225 -66.48 -4.66 -36.70
CA ASP A 225 -65.12 -4.06 -36.77
C ASP A 225 -65.11 -2.56 -36.38
N LEU A 226 -66.25 -2.00 -35.92
CA LEU A 226 -66.22 -0.77 -35.15
C LEU A 226 -65.43 -1.03 -33.88
N ILE A 227 -64.14 -0.66 -33.90
CA ILE A 227 -63.42 -0.30 -32.68
C ILE A 227 -64.41 0.51 -31.85
N ASP A 228 -64.75 0.00 -30.66
CA ASP A 228 -65.63 0.65 -29.70
C ASP A 228 -65.37 2.16 -29.79
N PRO A 229 -66.38 3.02 -29.99
CA PRO A 229 -66.15 4.47 -30.03
C PRO A 229 -65.27 4.94 -28.87
N ALA A 230 -65.33 4.30 -27.70
CA ALA A 230 -64.42 4.55 -26.58
C ALA A 230 -62.96 4.14 -26.84
N GLU A 231 -62.71 3.00 -27.48
CA GLU A 231 -61.36 2.54 -27.83
C GLU A 231 -60.76 3.36 -28.99
N LYS A 232 -61.58 3.92 -29.90
CA LYS A 232 -61.09 4.89 -30.92
C LYS A 232 -60.53 6.14 -30.25
N VAL A 233 -61.26 6.70 -29.28
CA VAL A 233 -60.80 7.86 -28.51
C VAL A 233 -59.52 7.53 -27.72
N ARG A 234 -59.48 6.36 -27.07
CA ARG A 234 -58.28 5.92 -26.34
C ARG A 234 -57.05 5.79 -27.24
N LEU A 235 -57.21 5.26 -28.45
CA LEU A 235 -56.12 5.13 -29.42
C LEU A 235 -55.66 6.49 -29.96
N GLU A 236 -56.57 7.44 -30.14
CA GLU A 236 -56.22 8.82 -30.51
C GLU A 236 -55.45 9.52 -29.38
N ASP A 237 -55.84 9.34 -28.12
CA ASP A 237 -55.13 9.86 -26.96
C ASP A 237 -53.72 9.24 -26.83
N ILE A 238 -53.59 7.94 -27.07
CA ILE A 238 -52.28 7.25 -27.08
C ILE A 238 -51.40 7.79 -28.21
N LYS A 239 -51.96 8.00 -29.41
CA LYS A 239 -51.21 8.59 -30.53
C LYS A 239 -50.78 10.02 -30.24
N ARG A 240 -51.66 10.83 -29.62
CA ARG A 240 -51.33 12.20 -29.22
C ARG A 240 -50.22 12.22 -28.17
N THR A 241 -50.34 11.42 -27.12
CA THR A 241 -49.31 11.34 -26.06
C THR A 241 -47.97 10.82 -26.59
N MET A 242 -47.96 9.84 -27.50
CA MET A 242 -46.72 9.39 -28.16
C MET A 242 -46.11 10.49 -29.04
N ALA A 243 -46.93 11.24 -29.78
CA ALA A 243 -46.43 12.35 -30.59
C ALA A 243 -45.85 13.48 -29.73
N GLU A 244 -46.50 13.79 -28.59
CA GLU A 244 -45.99 14.75 -27.60
C GLU A 244 -44.67 14.28 -26.98
N GLN A 245 -44.57 12.99 -26.62
CA GLN A 245 -43.33 12.40 -26.10
C GLN A 245 -42.20 12.39 -27.14
N GLN A 246 -42.51 12.12 -28.42
CA GLN A 246 -41.52 12.19 -29.50
C GLN A 246 -41.05 13.63 -29.76
N LEU A 247 -41.96 14.60 -29.71
CA LEU A 247 -41.60 16.03 -29.82
C LEU A 247 -40.75 16.49 -28.62
N ALA A 248 -41.09 16.07 -27.40
CA ALA A 248 -40.30 16.36 -26.21
C ALA A 248 -38.91 15.70 -26.26
N ALA A 249 -38.83 14.46 -26.74
CA ALA A 249 -37.55 13.77 -26.95
C ALA A 249 -36.70 14.43 -28.04
N ALA A 250 -37.32 14.88 -29.14
CA ALA A 250 -36.64 15.62 -30.19
C ALA A 250 -36.17 17.01 -29.73
N ALA A 251 -36.98 17.70 -28.91
CA ALA A 251 -36.60 18.98 -28.31
C ALA A 251 -35.47 18.81 -27.29
N ALA A 252 -35.51 17.78 -26.45
CA ALA A 252 -34.43 17.44 -25.52
C ALA A 252 -33.14 17.08 -26.26
N ALA A 253 -33.22 16.29 -27.34
CA ALA A 253 -32.07 15.98 -28.19
C ALA A 253 -31.51 17.22 -28.90
N ALA A 254 -32.36 18.15 -29.34
CA ALA A 254 -31.93 19.41 -29.92
C ALA A 254 -31.29 20.36 -28.89
N GLN A 255 -31.78 20.34 -27.64
CA GLN A 255 -31.19 21.07 -26.52
C GLN A 255 -29.82 20.48 -26.14
N GLU A 256 -29.70 19.16 -26.09
CA GLU A 256 -28.43 18.45 -25.84
C GLU A 256 -27.41 18.73 -26.96
N LEU A 257 -27.86 18.80 -28.22
CA LEU A 257 -27.01 19.18 -29.35
C LEU A 257 -26.55 20.65 -29.29
N ALA A 258 -27.40 21.55 -28.77
CA ALA A 258 -27.05 22.95 -28.55
C ALA A 258 -26.12 23.15 -27.33
N GLU A 259 -26.23 22.29 -26.32
CA GLU A 259 -25.35 22.28 -25.13
C GLU A 259 -23.96 21.69 -25.43
N LEU A 260 -23.84 20.83 -26.45
CA LEU A 260 -22.58 20.26 -26.94
C LEU A 260 -21.69 21.23 -27.76
N GLY A 261 -22.07 22.51 -27.89
CA GLY A 261 -21.15 23.60 -28.24
C GLY A 261 -20.22 23.32 -29.43
N ILE A 262 -20.76 22.87 -30.57
CA ILE A 262 -19.98 22.84 -31.81
C ILE A 262 -20.00 24.26 -32.39
N ASP A 263 -18.92 24.99 -32.15
CA ASP A 263 -18.66 26.31 -32.72
C ASP A 263 -18.72 26.24 -34.26
N HIS A 264 -19.78 26.82 -34.83
CA HIS A 264 -19.91 27.01 -36.27
C HIS A 264 -19.03 28.20 -36.68
N GLU A 265 -17.85 27.93 -37.25
CA GLU A 265 -17.11 28.93 -38.02
C GLU A 265 -18.00 29.45 -39.17
N GLY A 266 -18.04 30.77 -39.31
CA GLY A 266 -19.03 31.51 -40.10
C GLY A 266 -18.93 31.32 -41.62
N PRO A 267 -19.96 31.74 -42.37
CA PRO A 267 -20.02 31.54 -43.81
C PRO A 267 -19.17 32.59 -44.53
N GLY A 268 -18.01 32.14 -45.04
CA GLY A 268 -17.25 32.84 -46.07
C GLY A 268 -17.77 32.48 -47.47
N ASP A 269 -18.12 33.53 -48.20
CA ASP A 269 -18.17 33.71 -49.66
C ASP A 269 -18.89 32.74 -50.61
N LEU A 270 -19.62 33.41 -51.49
CA LEU A 270 -20.45 32.92 -52.58
C LEU A 270 -19.65 32.26 -53.71
N GLN A 271 -20.34 31.34 -54.37
CA GLN A 271 -20.26 31.06 -55.81
C GLN A 271 -19.22 30.03 -56.28
N GLN A 272 -19.66 28.78 -56.40
CA GLN A 272 -19.46 28.00 -57.64
C GLN A 272 -20.43 26.82 -57.74
N GLN A 273 -20.94 26.66 -58.97
CA GLN A 273 -22.00 25.77 -59.40
C GLN A 273 -21.48 24.33 -59.56
N HIS A 274 -22.15 23.35 -58.96
CA HIS A 274 -22.23 21.98 -59.50
C HIS A 274 -23.56 21.33 -59.05
N PRO A 275 -24.31 20.67 -59.95
CA PRO A 275 -25.59 20.07 -59.60
C PRO A 275 -25.41 18.82 -58.73
N PRO A 276 -26.37 18.51 -57.83
CA PRO A 276 -26.27 17.33 -56.97
C PRO A 276 -26.41 16.03 -57.78
N PRO A 277 -25.69 14.95 -57.41
CA PRO A 277 -25.83 13.65 -58.05
C PRO A 277 -27.19 13.02 -57.72
N PRO A 278 -27.72 12.14 -58.60
CA PRO A 278 -29.03 11.52 -58.40
C PRO A 278 -29.04 10.63 -57.14
N VAL A 279 -30.07 10.81 -56.32
CA VAL A 279 -30.40 9.97 -55.17
C VAL A 279 -30.72 8.57 -55.68
N GLN A 280 -29.85 7.59 -55.37
CA GLN A 280 -30.17 6.19 -55.56
C GLN A 280 -31.12 5.75 -54.42
N PRO A 281 -32.24 5.08 -54.71
CA PRO A 281 -33.11 4.53 -53.68
C PRO A 281 -32.41 3.36 -52.98
N ALA A 282 -32.28 3.44 -51.65
CA ALA A 282 -31.79 2.34 -50.84
C ALA A 282 -32.76 1.13 -50.91
N PRO A 283 -32.25 -0.12 -50.94
CA PRO A 283 -33.08 -1.31 -50.93
C PRO A 283 -33.76 -1.52 -49.56
N PRO A 284 -34.96 -2.13 -49.50
CA PRO A 284 -35.64 -2.39 -48.24
C PRO A 284 -34.89 -3.45 -47.44
N VAL A 285 -34.38 -3.09 -46.27
CA VAL A 285 -33.81 -4.04 -45.31
C VAL A 285 -34.95 -4.62 -44.47
N PRO A 286 -35.10 -5.95 -44.38
CA PRO A 286 -36.17 -6.58 -43.64
C PRO A 286 -36.01 -6.35 -42.13
N GLN A 287 -37.15 -6.08 -41.51
CA GLN A 287 -37.32 -5.86 -40.08
C GLN A 287 -36.91 -7.12 -39.31
N GLY A 288 -35.70 -7.11 -38.73
CA GLY A 288 -35.22 -8.17 -37.86
C GLY A 288 -33.73 -8.06 -37.58
N PHE A 289 -33.40 -7.78 -36.32
CA PHE A 289 -32.08 -7.89 -35.69
C PHE A 289 -30.99 -6.87 -36.06
N ALA A 290 -30.85 -5.84 -35.21
CA ALA A 290 -29.59 -5.20 -34.79
C ALA A 290 -29.95 -4.10 -33.76
N ALA A 291 -29.19 -3.77 -32.71
CA ALA A 291 -27.97 -4.28 -32.11
C ALA A 291 -27.74 -3.47 -30.80
N GLY A 292 -26.78 -3.89 -29.97
CA GLY A 292 -26.29 -3.08 -28.86
C GLY A 292 -24.97 -3.58 -28.28
N GLY A 293 -24.01 -3.97 -29.15
CA GLY A 293 -22.62 -4.24 -28.77
C GLY A 293 -21.73 -3.08 -29.25
N VAL A 294 -20.91 -2.55 -28.35
CA VAL A 294 -20.02 -1.41 -28.60
C VAL A 294 -18.72 -1.90 -29.27
N PRO A 295 -18.24 -1.30 -30.38
CA PRO A 295 -16.95 -1.64 -30.95
C PRO A 295 -15.81 -0.99 -30.14
N MET A 296 -14.88 -1.80 -29.63
CA MET A 296 -13.63 -1.33 -29.04
C MET A 296 -12.60 -1.12 -30.16
N GLN A 297 -12.26 0.15 -30.42
CA GLN A 297 -11.11 0.56 -31.23
C GLN A 297 -9.81 0.11 -30.54
N ARG A 298 -8.94 -0.62 -31.24
CA ARG A 298 -7.55 -0.92 -30.79
C ARG A 298 -6.64 0.20 -31.28
N ASP A 299 -6.05 0.95 -30.36
CA ASP A 299 -4.88 1.78 -30.63
C ASP A 299 -3.61 1.00 -30.29
N ASP A 300 -2.80 0.71 -31.32
CA ASP A 300 -1.42 0.24 -31.22
C ASP A 300 -0.49 1.46 -31.35
N GLY A 301 0.33 1.75 -30.34
CA GLY A 301 1.40 2.76 -30.42
C GLY A 301 1.76 3.38 -29.07
N GLY A 302 2.84 2.91 -28.44
CA GLY A 302 3.13 3.19 -27.03
C GLY A 302 3.90 4.49 -26.71
N VAL A 303 3.71 4.96 -25.47
CA VAL A 303 4.73 5.54 -24.57
C VAL A 303 4.29 5.23 -23.13
N MET A 304 5.25 4.78 -22.31
CA MET A 304 5.10 4.43 -20.89
C MET A 304 4.40 5.52 -20.07
N THR A 305 3.21 5.23 -19.55
CA THR A 305 2.65 5.92 -18.38
C THR A 305 2.16 4.87 -17.38
N ALA A 306 2.76 4.88 -16.19
CA ALA A 306 2.34 4.02 -15.10
C ALA A 306 0.87 4.35 -14.72
N PRO A 307 0.02 3.35 -14.40
CA PRO A 307 -1.37 3.60 -14.09
C PRO A 307 -1.50 4.43 -12.81
N VAL A 308 -2.13 5.60 -12.93
CA VAL A 308 -2.49 6.47 -11.81
C VAL A 308 -3.52 5.72 -10.94
N PRO A 309 -3.28 5.53 -9.63
CA PRO A 309 -4.24 4.86 -8.77
C PRO A 309 -5.51 5.72 -8.59
N PRO A 310 -6.69 5.09 -8.45
CA PRO A 310 -7.94 5.81 -8.29
C PRO A 310 -7.96 6.63 -6.99
N PRO A 311 -8.69 7.76 -6.96
CA PRO A 311 -8.77 8.62 -5.79
C PRO A 311 -9.42 7.86 -4.61
N ARG A 312 -8.82 8.00 -3.42
CA ARG A 312 -9.37 7.43 -2.18
C ARG A 312 -10.70 8.12 -1.85
N PRO A 313 -11.71 7.40 -1.32
CA PRO A 313 -12.90 8.04 -0.79
C PRO A 313 -12.53 8.90 0.43
N SER A 314 -13.01 10.15 0.42
CA SER A 314 -12.85 11.08 1.53
C SER A 314 -13.55 10.54 2.78
N SER A 315 -12.77 10.24 3.83
CA SER A 315 -13.30 9.98 5.16
C SER A 315 -13.90 11.26 5.74
N ALA A 316 -15.19 11.48 5.49
CA ALA A 316 -15.99 12.50 6.15
C ALA A 316 -17.24 11.83 6.74
N ALA A 317 -17.12 11.32 7.97
CA ALA A 317 -18.17 11.23 9.00
C ALA A 317 -17.77 10.21 10.07
N SER A 318 -17.04 10.66 11.10
CA SER A 318 -17.07 10.10 12.46
C SER A 318 -16.41 11.09 13.41
N SER A 319 -17.04 12.27 13.52
CA SER A 319 -16.84 13.19 14.64
C SER A 319 -18.20 13.27 15.34
N THR A 320 -18.41 12.39 16.31
CA THR A 320 -19.45 12.57 17.31
C THR A 320 -18.77 12.72 18.66
N GLY A 321 -18.57 13.99 19.00
CA GLY A 321 -18.70 14.58 20.33
C GLY A 321 -18.42 13.70 21.53
N SER A 322 -17.22 13.91 22.09
CA SER A 322 -16.96 13.75 23.52
C SER A 322 -17.76 14.81 24.30
N THR A 323 -18.61 14.34 25.20
CA THR A 323 -19.11 15.04 26.40
C THR A 323 -18.84 14.05 27.55
N GLY A 324 -18.12 14.31 28.63
CA GLY A 324 -17.99 15.55 29.39
C GLY A 324 -18.72 15.38 30.73
N GLY A 325 -18.02 14.84 31.73
CA GLY A 325 -18.18 15.02 33.19
C GLY A 325 -19.57 14.93 33.86
N GLN A 326 -19.79 13.91 34.67
CA GLN A 326 -19.77 13.93 36.15
C GLN A 326 -19.93 12.51 36.69
#